data_AF-A0A971L763-F1
#
_entry.id   AF-A0A971L763-F1
#
_cell.length_a   1.000
_cell.length_b   1.000
_cell.length_c   1.000
_cell.angle_alpha   90.00
_cell.angle_beta   90.00
_cell.angle_gamma   90.00
#
_symmetry.space_group_name_H-M   'P 1'
#
loop_
_entity.id
_entity.type
_entity.pdbx_description
1 polymer ?
#
loop_
_entity_poly.entity_id
_entity_poly.type
_entity_poly.pdbx_seq_one_letter_code
_entity_poly.pdbx_strand_id
1 'polypeptide(L)' 'MSKSITWERLALRGFGRYGQGVEVTFNDGLNHIVAANEQGKSSLIAGLVATLFGLPGSSDAAKFGKARYRNWHATDRF' A
#
# COMPACT_ATOMS: atom_id res chain seq x y z
N MET A 1 -23.61 20.23 6.54
CA MET A 1 -22.67 19.57 5.62
C MET A 1 -21.83 18.59 6.42
N SER A 2 -21.77 17.31 6.05
CA SER A 2 -20.85 16.37 6.69
C SER A 2 -19.42 16.64 6.19
N LYS A 3 -18.43 16.41 7.05
CA LYS A 3 -17.02 16.43 6.63
C LYS A 3 -16.73 15.16 5.84
N SER A 4 -16.03 15.29 4.71
CA SER A 4 -15.50 14.16 3.95
C SER A 4 -13.98 14.05 4.14
N ILE A 5 -13.46 12.84 3.98
CA ILE A 5 -12.03 12.55 3.89
C ILE A 5 -11.81 11.98 2.51
N THR A 6 -10.87 12.56 1.76
CA THR A 6 -10.50 12.12 0.41
C THR A 6 -9.02 11.75 0.38
N TRP A 7 -8.68 10.80 -0.47
CA TRP A 7 -7.28 10.50 -0.78
C TRP A 7 -6.77 11.50 -1.80
N GLU A 8 -5.61 12.10 -1.55
CA GLU A 8 -4.90 12.94 -2.52
C GLU A 8 -3.69 12.18 -3.11
N ARG A 9 -2.91 11.54 -2.24
CA ARG A 9 -1.67 10.87 -2.64
C ARG A 9 -1.34 9.71 -1.72
N LEU A 10 -0.81 8.64 -2.30
CA LEU A 10 -0.23 7.51 -1.59
C LEU A 10 1.20 7.29 -2.07
N ALA A 11 2.15 7.23 -1.14
CA ALA A 11 3.53 6.82 -1.41
C ALA A 11 3.87 5.61 -0.54
N LEU A 12 4.22 4.49 -1.18
CA LEU A 12 4.65 3.26 -0.51
C LEU A 12 6.11 2.98 -0.86
N ARG A 13 6.98 2.88 0.16
CA ARG A 13 8.38 2.48 0.00
C ARG A 13 8.65 1.28 0.91
N GLY A 14 9.24 0.22 0.37
CA GLY A 14 9.50 -1.01 1.13
C GLY A 14 8.24 -1.77 1.58
N PHE A 15 7.07 -1.51 0.97
CA PHE A 15 5.81 -2.17 1.33
C PHE A 15 5.57 -3.39 0.44
N GLY A 16 5.79 -4.58 0.99
CA GLY A 16 5.78 -5.83 0.24
C GLY A 16 6.67 -5.74 -1.01
N ARG A 17 6.06 -5.91 -2.19
CA ARG A 17 6.76 -5.85 -3.48
C ARG A 17 7.23 -4.46 -3.91
N TYR A 18 6.74 -3.38 -3.29
CA TYR A 18 7.11 -2.01 -3.65
C TYR A 18 8.46 -1.63 -3.04
N GLY A 19 9.51 -2.39 -3.36
CA GLY A 19 10.87 -2.17 -2.87
C GLY A 19 11.43 -0.81 -3.30
N GLN A 20 11.47 -0.57 -4.61
CA GLN A 20 11.81 0.74 -5.20
C GLN A 20 10.74 1.80 -4.95
N GLY A 21 9.57 1.35 -4.49
CA GLY A 21 8.44 2.15 -4.14
C GLY A 21 7.49 2.47 -5.29
N VAL A 22 6.34 3.00 -4.91
CA VAL A 22 5.30 3.47 -5.83
C VAL A 22 4.68 4.74 -5.27
N GLU A 23 4.28 5.62 -6.17
CA GLU A 23 3.54 6.83 -5.86
C GLU A 23 2.31 6.91 -6.75
N VAL A 24 1.16 7.21 -6.14
CA VAL A 24 -0.13 7.34 -6.83
C VAL A 24 -0.80 8.61 -6.36
N THR A 25 -1.19 9.45 -7.32
CA THR A 25 -2.02 10.63 -7.10
C THR A 25 -3.46 10.29 -7.44
N PHE A 26 -4.39 10.69 -6.59
CA PHE A 26 -5.82 10.49 -6.75
C PHE A 26 -6.46 11.79 -7.25
N ASN A 27 -7.36 11.66 -8.21
CA ASN A 27 -8.14 12.76 -8.74
C ASN A 27 -9.58 12.72 -8.21
N ASP A 28 -10.30 13.81 -8.35
CA ASP A 28 -11.74 13.84 -8.08
C ASP A 28 -12.49 12.83 -8.95
N GLY A 29 -13.49 12.18 -8.37
CA GLY A 29 -14.30 11.16 -9.05
C GLY A 29 -13.67 9.77 -9.06
N LEU A 30 -13.93 9.01 -10.14
CA LEU A 30 -13.52 7.61 -10.24
C LEU A 30 -12.05 7.49 -10.68
N ASN A 31 -11.24 6.91 -9.80
CA ASN A 31 -9.87 6.52 -10.12
C ASN A 31 -9.84 5.07 -10.58
N HIS A 32 -9.14 4.78 -11.69
CA HIS A 32 -9.06 3.43 -12.27
C HIS A 32 -7.61 3.07 -12.61
N ILE A 33 -7.20 1.85 -12.26
CA ILE A 33 -5.84 1.34 -12.51
C ILE A 33 -5.95 -0.06 -13.14
N VAL A 34 -5.33 -0.23 -14.29
CA VAL A 34 -5.15 -1.52 -14.96
C VAL A 34 -3.66 -1.85 -14.99
N ALA A 35 -3.31 -3.05 -14.57
CA ALA A 35 -1.96 -3.58 -14.64
C ALA A 35 -2.03 -5.10 -14.84
N ALA A 36 -0.94 -5.72 -15.31
CA ALA A 36 -0.92 -7.17 -15.50
C ALA A 36 -1.02 -7.93 -14.16
N ASN A 37 -1.19 -9.25 -14.24
CA ASN A 37 -1.17 -10.10 -13.05
C ASN A 37 0.14 -9.92 -12.29
N GLU A 38 0.04 -10.00 -10.96
CA GLU A 38 1.19 -9.86 -10.07
C GLU A 38 2.00 -8.58 -10.31
N GLN A 39 1.37 -7.47 -10.71
CA GLN A 39 2.04 -6.16 -10.79
C GLN A 39 1.79 -5.26 -9.57
N GLY A 40 1.05 -5.74 -8.58
CA GLY A 40 0.89 -5.04 -7.30
C GLY A 40 -0.41 -4.31 -7.07
N LYS A 41 -1.40 -4.43 -7.97
CA LYS A 41 -2.73 -3.85 -7.79
C LYS A 41 -3.30 -4.11 -6.38
N SER A 42 -3.33 -5.38 -5.94
CA SER A 42 -3.79 -5.74 -4.60
C SER A 42 -2.88 -5.21 -3.47
N SER A 43 -1.57 -5.14 -3.70
CA SER A 43 -0.62 -4.54 -2.77
C SER A 43 -0.85 -3.04 -2.59
N LEU A 44 -1.29 -2.33 -3.64
CA LEU A 44 -1.63 -0.91 -3.59
C LEU A 44 -2.85 -0.68 -2.69
N ILE A 45 -3.90 -1.49 -2.88
CA ILE A 45 -5.11 -1.45 -2.04
C ILE A 45 -4.76 -1.77 -0.59
N ALA A 46 -3.91 -2.76 -0.34
CA ALA A 46 -3.43 -3.06 1.01
C ALA A 46 -2.66 -1.89 1.65
N GLY A 47 -1.88 -1.15 0.85
CA GLY A 47 -1.18 0.06 1.31
C GLY A 47 -2.13 1.20 1.70
N LEU A 48 -3.23 1.40 0.97
CA LEU A 48 -4.28 2.35 1.36
C LEU A 48 -4.84 2.02 2.75
N VAL A 49 -5.25 0.76 2.94
CA VAL A 49 -5.80 0.29 4.22
C VAL A 49 -4.77 0.43 5.34
N ALA A 50 -3.53 0.01 5.10
CA ALA A 50 -2.45 0.09 6.08
C ALA A 50 -2.09 1.53 6.47
N THR A 51 -2.26 2.50 5.57
CA THR A 51 -1.98 3.91 5.86
C THR A 51 -3.01 4.51 6.81
N LEU A 52 -4.28 4.08 6.72
CA LEU A 52 -5.34 4.56 7.61
C LEU A 52 -5.31 3.86 8.97
N PHE A 53 -5.05 2.56 8.99
CA PHE A 53 -5.30 1.73 10.17
C PHE A 53 -4.07 0.98 10.69
N GLY A 54 -2.92 1.13 10.02
CA GLY A 54 -1.73 0.35 10.30
C GLY A 54 -1.82 -1.10 9.82
N LEU A 55 -0.72 -1.83 10.01
CA LEU A 55 -0.66 -3.27 9.77
C LEU A 55 -0.78 -4.04 11.10
N PRO A 56 -1.66 -5.05 11.18
CA PRO A 56 -1.70 -5.98 12.30
C PRO A 56 -0.34 -6.67 12.52
N GLY A 57 0.03 -6.89 13.78
CA GLY A 57 1.26 -7.57 14.19
C GLY A 57 1.26 -9.08 13.97
N SER A 58 0.65 -9.58 12.89
CA SER A 58 0.64 -11.01 12.57
C SER A 58 1.99 -11.47 12.01
N SER A 59 2.43 -12.65 12.46
CA SER A 59 3.60 -13.37 11.94
C SER A 59 3.28 -14.29 10.74
N ASP A 60 1.99 -14.49 10.43
CA ASP A 60 1.52 -15.34 9.35
C ASP A 60 1.51 -14.58 8.02
N ALA A 61 2.38 -14.97 7.08
CA ALA A 61 2.52 -14.32 5.78
C ALA A 61 1.33 -14.55 4.84
N ALA A 62 0.46 -15.53 5.12
CA ALA A 62 -0.77 -15.71 4.36
C ALA A 62 -1.83 -14.67 4.71
N LYS A 63 -1.77 -14.06 5.90
CA LYS A 63 -2.73 -13.08 6.40
C LYS A 63 -2.33 -11.65 6.10
N PHE A 64 -3.30 -10.73 6.12
CA PHE A 64 -3.00 -9.30 6.12
C PHE A 64 -2.31 -8.92 7.43
N GLY A 65 -1.08 -8.41 7.34
CA GLY A 65 -0.28 -8.06 8.50
C GLY A 65 1.18 -7.79 8.15
N LYS A 66 1.97 -7.46 9.18
CA LYS A 66 3.39 -7.12 9.04
C LYS A 66 4.19 -8.20 8.32
N ALA A 67 3.98 -9.49 8.61
CA ALA A 67 4.73 -10.56 7.97
C ALA A 67 4.55 -10.59 6.43
N ARG A 68 3.33 -10.35 5.94
CA ARG A 68 3.01 -10.38 4.50
C ARG A 68 3.57 -9.17 3.74
N TYR A 69 3.52 -7.99 4.35
CA TYR A 69 3.90 -6.72 3.69
C TYR A 69 5.22 -6.15 4.20
N ARG A 70 6.01 -6.93 4.95
CA ARG A 70 7.38 -6.55 5.31
C ARG A 70 8.18 -6.23 4.07
N ASN A 71 9.14 -5.31 4.20
CA ASN A 71 10.09 -5.06 3.14
C ASN A 71 10.81 -6.37 2.76
N TRP A 72 10.84 -6.67 1.47
CA TRP A 72 11.55 -7.83 0.93
C TRP A 72 13.06 -7.59 0.81
N HIS A 73 13.47 -6.32 0.78
CA HIS A 73 14.86 -5.91 0.68
C HIS A 73 15.35 -5.40 2.04
N ALA A 74 16.62 -5.67 2.36
CA ALA A 74 17.30 -4.99 3.45
C ALA A 74 17.36 -3.48 3.13
N THR A 75 17.18 -2.63 4.14
CA THR A 75 17.38 -1.19 3.97
C THR A 75 18.82 -0.86 4.33
N ASP A 76 19.56 -0.24 3.40
CA ASP A 76 20.93 0.22 3.65
C ASP A 76 20.97 1.53 4.43
N ARG A 77 19.80 2.13 4.72
CA ARG A 77 19.67 3.40 5.44
C ARG A 77 18.43 3.42 6.34
N PHE A 78 18.54 4.18 7.43
CA PHE A 78 17.49 4.49 8.39
C PHE A 78 16.83 5.83 8.06
#